data_AF-V9LH24-F1
#
_entry.id   AF-V9LH24-F1
#
_cell.length_a   1.000
_cell.length_b   1.000
_cell.length_c   1.000
_cell.angle_alpha   90.00
_cell.angle_beta   90.00
_cell.angle_gamma   90.00
#
_symmetry.space_group_name_H-M   'P 1'
#
loop_
_entity.id
_entity.type
_entity.pdbx_description
1 polymer ?
#
loop_
_entity_poly.entity_id
_entity_poly.type
_entity_poly.pdbx_seq_one_letter_code
_entity_poly.pdbx_strand_id
1 'polypeptide(L)'
;KGAGVPQWGRVVTAALIICLFVYTGTGVCGFLTFGSAVNADVLLSYPSTDVPVAIARGFVTLCVLSSYPILHYCGRAVIEGLWVRRAGRGGARGRRWLQTLCWFFLSLILAVFIPDIGKVIAVIGGLAACFILVFPGLCLIEAKLTETPDQRPFRWWVAVVAGVMMVVLGAFIFSQSTVNAIYQDLQT
;
A
#
# COMPACT_ATOMS: atom_id res chain seq x y z
N LYS A 1 -4.48 15.82 -27.06
CA LYS A 1 -5.89 15.62 -26.61
C LYS A 1 -5.85 15.40 -25.11
N GLY A 2 -5.99 16.46 -24.31
CA GLY A 2 -5.93 16.34 -22.85
C GLY A 2 -7.20 15.68 -22.33
N ALA A 3 -7.09 14.52 -21.69
CA ALA A 3 -8.20 13.96 -20.95
C ALA A 3 -8.60 14.97 -19.86
N GLY A 4 -9.85 15.42 -19.88
CA GLY A 4 -10.33 16.33 -18.84
C GLY A 4 -10.33 15.65 -17.48
N VAL A 5 -10.11 16.42 -16.41
CA VAL A 5 -10.27 15.98 -15.00
C VAL A 5 -11.49 15.09 -14.77
N PRO A 6 -12.70 15.37 -15.32
CA PRO A 6 -13.86 14.48 -15.13
C PRO A 6 -13.73 13.11 -15.82
N GLN A 7 -13.02 13.01 -16.95
CA GLN A 7 -12.77 11.74 -17.62
C GLN A 7 -11.85 10.85 -16.79
N TRP A 8 -10.79 11.43 -16.23
CA TRP A 8 -9.88 10.71 -15.33
C TRP A 8 -10.62 10.18 -14.09
N GLY A 9 -11.44 11.03 -13.44
CA GLY A 9 -12.24 10.62 -12.28
C GLY A 9 -13.19 9.46 -12.57
N ARG A 10 -13.83 9.46 -13.74
CA ARG A 10 -14.72 8.36 -14.17
C ARG A 10 -13.96 7.04 -14.37
N VAL A 11 -12.77 7.09 -14.97
CA VAL A 11 -11.93 5.89 -15.17
C VAL A 11 -11.46 5.33 -13.83
N VAL A 12 -10.97 6.18 -12.93
CA VAL A 12 -10.52 5.76 -11.59
C VAL A 12 -11.68 5.14 -10.80
N THR A 13 -12.86 5.76 -10.84
CA THR A 13 -14.03 5.25 -10.11
C THR A 13 -14.46 3.89 -10.66
N ALA A 14 -14.51 3.73 -11.98
CA ALA A 14 -14.83 2.45 -12.60
C ALA A 14 -13.81 1.36 -12.23
N ALA A 15 -12.51 1.69 -12.26
CA ALA A 15 -11.45 0.76 -11.86
C ALA A 15 -11.58 0.34 -10.39
N LEU A 16 -11.84 1.27 -9.47
CA LEU A 16 -12.02 0.98 -8.05
C LEU A 16 -13.25 0.09 -7.79
N ILE A 17 -14.35 0.30 -8.51
CA ILE A 17 -15.55 -0.54 -8.41
C ILE A 17 -15.23 -1.98 -8.87
N ILE A 18 -14.52 -2.14 -9.99
CA ILE A 18 -14.10 -3.46 -10.47
C ILE A 18 -13.19 -4.14 -9.44
N CYS A 19 -12.18 -3.43 -8.92
CA CYS A 19 -11.29 -3.97 -7.89
C CYS A 19 -12.07 -4.39 -6.64
N LEU A 20 -13.04 -3.59 -6.19
CA LEU A 20 -13.88 -3.90 -5.05
C LEU A 20 -14.62 -5.24 -5.24
N PHE A 21 -15.27 -5.44 -6.40
CA PHE A 21 -15.98 -6.68 -6.68
C PHE A 21 -15.04 -7.88 -6.78
N VAL A 22 -13.89 -7.74 -7.45
CA VAL A 22 -12.93 -8.82 -7.58
C VAL A 22 -12.36 -9.21 -6.21
N TYR A 23 -11.94 -8.25 -5.39
CA TYR A 23 -11.37 -8.53 -4.07
C TYR A 23 -12.40 -9.07 -3.08
N THR A 24 -13.62 -8.54 -3.11
CA THR A 24 -14.70 -9.06 -2.26
C THR A 24 -15.09 -10.47 -2.70
N GLY A 25 -15.20 -10.70 -4.01
CA GLY A 25 -15.52 -12.02 -4.56
C GLY A 25 -14.46 -13.06 -4.21
N THR A 26 -13.17 -12.75 -4.39
CA THR A 26 -12.10 -13.68 -4.02
C THR A 26 -12.05 -13.94 -2.51
N GLY A 27 -12.26 -12.91 -1.69
CA GLY A 27 -12.32 -13.04 -0.23
C GLY A 27 -13.49 -13.90 0.25
N VAL A 28 -14.70 -13.66 -0.27
CA VAL A 28 -15.91 -14.43 0.08
C VAL A 28 -15.77 -15.88 -0.37
N CYS A 29 -15.31 -16.14 -1.60
CA CYS A 29 -15.07 -17.51 -2.07
C CYS A 29 -14.02 -18.22 -1.22
N GLY A 30 -12.92 -17.55 -0.85
CA GLY A 30 -11.90 -18.12 0.03
C GLY A 30 -12.46 -18.50 1.41
N PHE A 31 -13.30 -17.63 1.99
CA PHE A 31 -13.95 -17.90 3.27
C PHE A 31 -14.99 -19.02 3.17
N LEU A 32 -15.76 -19.12 2.08
CA LEU A 32 -16.72 -20.21 1.88
C LEU A 32 -16.04 -21.58 1.73
N THR A 33 -14.84 -21.64 1.15
CA THR A 33 -14.11 -22.91 0.98
C THR A 33 -13.52 -23.45 2.28
N PHE A 34 -12.93 -22.59 3.11
CA PHE A 34 -12.16 -23.01 4.30
C PHE A 34 -12.77 -22.58 5.64
N GLY A 35 -13.82 -21.76 5.61
CA GLY A 35 -14.44 -21.19 6.80
C GLY A 35 -13.45 -20.37 7.64
N SER A 36 -13.51 -20.57 8.95
CA SER A 36 -12.66 -19.88 9.92
C SER A 36 -11.20 -20.36 9.96
N ALA A 37 -10.86 -21.46 9.26
CA ALA A 37 -9.52 -22.04 9.25
C ALA A 37 -8.65 -21.55 8.08
N VAL A 38 -9.08 -20.52 7.35
CA VAL A 38 -8.34 -19.96 6.21
C VAL A 38 -7.03 -19.30 6.66
N ASN A 39 -5.93 -19.64 5.99
CA ASN A 39 -4.65 -18.96 6.21
C ASN A 39 -4.64 -17.56 5.56
N ALA A 40 -3.80 -16.66 6.09
CA ALA A 40 -3.61 -15.33 5.52
C ALA A 40 -3.19 -15.36 4.03
N ASP A 41 -2.41 -16.38 3.66
CA ASP A 41 -2.26 -16.79 2.27
C ASP A 41 -3.20 -17.96 1.96
N VAL A 42 -4.28 -17.66 1.23
CA VAL A 42 -5.30 -18.65 0.88
C VAL A 42 -4.73 -19.81 0.04
N LEU A 43 -3.65 -19.59 -0.72
CA LEU A 43 -3.04 -20.65 -1.53
C LEU A 43 -2.38 -21.72 -0.64
N LEU A 44 -1.96 -21.39 0.58
CA LEU A 44 -1.42 -22.35 1.55
C LEU A 44 -2.51 -23.25 2.16
N SER A 45 -3.78 -22.83 2.08
CA SER A 45 -4.90 -23.62 2.60
C SER A 45 -5.29 -24.78 1.67
N TYR A 46 -4.88 -24.73 0.40
CA TYR A 46 -5.08 -25.82 -0.56
C TYR A 46 -3.92 -26.85 -0.52
N PRO A 47 -4.22 -28.14 -0.70
CA PRO A 47 -3.19 -29.18 -0.73
C PRO A 47 -2.24 -28.99 -1.92
N SER A 48 -0.96 -29.31 -1.71
CA SER A 48 0.11 -29.11 -2.70
C SER A 48 0.04 -30.07 -3.89
N THR A 49 -0.79 -31.12 -3.81
CA THR A 49 -0.98 -32.13 -4.86
C THR A 49 -1.88 -31.66 -5.99
N ASP A 50 -2.64 -30.58 -5.79
CA ASP A 50 -3.62 -30.11 -6.77
C ASP A 50 -2.95 -29.34 -7.91
N VAL A 51 -2.98 -29.93 -9.10
CA VAL A 51 -2.51 -29.32 -10.35
C VAL A 51 -3.04 -27.89 -10.58
N PRO A 52 -4.35 -27.58 -10.41
CA PRO A 52 -4.84 -26.21 -10.62
C PRO A 52 -4.24 -25.20 -9.63
N VAL A 53 -4.00 -25.60 -8.39
CA VAL A 53 -3.40 -24.76 -7.35
C VAL A 53 -1.92 -24.53 -7.64
N ALA A 54 -1.20 -25.56 -8.10
CA ALA A 54 0.18 -25.43 -8.54
C ALA A 54 0.32 -24.42 -9.70
N ILE A 55 -0.60 -24.47 -10.68
CA ILE A 55 -0.67 -23.51 -11.77
C ILE A 55 -0.94 -22.10 -11.23
N ALA A 56 -1.92 -21.94 -10.33
CA ALA A 56 -2.24 -20.64 -9.72
C ALA A 56 -1.05 -20.04 -8.95
N ARG A 57 -0.33 -20.85 -8.15
CA ARG A 57 0.90 -20.45 -7.47
C ARG A 57 1.94 -19.97 -8.48
N GLY A 58 2.13 -20.70 -9.58
CA GLY A 58 3.04 -20.31 -10.67
C GLY A 58 2.70 -18.94 -11.26
N PHE A 59 1.42 -18.66 -11.57
CA PHE A 59 0.99 -17.37 -12.07
C PHE A 59 1.21 -16.23 -11.07
N VAL A 60 0.88 -16.45 -9.79
CA VAL A 60 1.13 -15.46 -8.73
C VAL A 60 2.64 -15.16 -8.62
N THR A 61 3.49 -16.20 -8.63
CA THR A 61 4.95 -16.03 -8.62
C THR A 61 5.43 -15.22 -9.83
N LEU A 62 4.95 -15.51 -11.04
CA LEU A 62 5.29 -14.73 -12.23
C LEU A 62 4.84 -13.26 -12.13
N CYS A 63 3.64 -13.01 -11.62
CA CYS A 63 3.14 -11.66 -11.37
C CYS A 63 4.01 -10.88 -10.36
N VAL A 64 4.43 -11.52 -9.27
CA VAL A 64 5.32 -10.91 -8.28
C VAL A 64 6.71 -10.66 -8.85
N LEU A 65 7.29 -11.64 -9.56
CA LEU A 65 8.60 -11.52 -10.20
C LEU A 65 8.65 -10.38 -11.23
N SER A 66 7.59 -10.23 -12.02
CA SER A 66 7.48 -9.13 -13.00
C SER A 66 7.25 -7.76 -12.37
N SER A 67 6.55 -7.70 -11.24
CA SER A 67 6.31 -6.43 -10.51
C SER A 67 7.52 -5.97 -9.69
N TYR A 68 8.34 -6.90 -9.20
CA TYR A 68 9.53 -6.61 -8.40
C TYR A 68 10.51 -5.61 -9.05
N PRO A 69 10.95 -5.74 -10.32
CA PRO A 69 11.87 -4.79 -10.94
C PRO A 69 11.27 -3.38 -11.08
N ILE A 70 9.95 -3.29 -11.31
CA ILE A 70 9.23 -2.01 -11.43
C ILE A 70 9.27 -1.29 -10.08
N LEU A 71 8.91 -1.98 -9.00
CA LEU A 71 8.93 -1.44 -7.63
C LEU A 71 10.34 -1.05 -7.20
N HIS A 72 11.33 -1.90 -7.49
CA HIS A 72 12.73 -1.61 -7.19
C HIS A 72 13.23 -0.37 -7.94
N TYR A 73 12.82 -0.18 -9.20
CA TYR A 73 13.14 1.03 -9.95
C TYR A 73 12.54 2.29 -9.29
N CYS A 74 11.27 2.24 -8.89
CA CYS A 74 10.61 3.35 -8.18
C CYS A 74 11.34 3.69 -6.86
N GLY A 75 11.67 2.68 -6.05
CA GLY A 75 12.42 2.87 -4.81
C GLY A 75 13.80 3.49 -5.04
N ARG A 76 14.49 3.05 -6.11
CA ARG A 76 15.77 3.62 -6.52
C ARG A 76 15.68 5.08 -6.92
N ALA A 77 14.67 5.43 -7.72
CA ALA A 77 14.46 6.82 -8.15
C ALA A 77 14.23 7.77 -6.96
N VAL A 78 13.48 7.34 -5.94
CA VAL A 78 13.22 8.14 -4.73
C VAL A 78 14.50 8.36 -3.92
N ILE A 79 15.27 7.30 -3.66
CA ILE A 79 16.52 7.38 -2.90
C ILE A 79 17.57 8.23 -3.63
N GLU A 80 17.69 8.06 -4.95
CA GLU A 80 18.60 8.89 -5.76
C GLU A 80 18.16 10.35 -5.77
N GLY A 81 16.86 10.62 -5.85
CA GLY A 81 16.29 11.97 -5.75
C GLY A 81 16.59 12.64 -4.40
N LEU A 82 16.43 11.92 -3.29
CA LEU A 82 16.76 12.42 -1.95
C LEU A 82 18.26 12.67 -1.79
N TRP A 83 19.10 11.77 -2.32
CA TRP A 83 20.55 11.90 -2.25
C TRP A 83 21.05 13.11 -3.05
N VAL A 84 20.56 13.31 -4.27
CA VAL A 84 20.94 14.48 -5.09
C VAL A 84 20.57 15.78 -4.38
N ARG A 85 19.41 15.83 -3.69
CA ARG A 85 19.00 16.99 -2.89
C ARG A 85 19.91 17.25 -1.68
N ARG A 86 20.48 16.20 -1.07
CA ARG A 86 21.25 16.31 0.18
C ARG A 86 22.78 16.37 -0.01
N ALA A 87 23.32 15.64 -0.97
CA ALA A 87 24.77 15.39 -1.12
C ALA A 87 25.31 15.61 -2.55
N GLY A 88 24.49 16.09 -3.49
CA GLY A 88 24.91 16.37 -4.86
C GLY A 88 25.06 15.13 -5.76
N ARG A 89 25.61 15.31 -6.97
CA ARG A 89 25.59 14.31 -8.08
C ARG A 89 26.75 13.29 -8.07
N GLY A 90 27.54 13.19 -7.00
CA GLY A 90 28.71 12.31 -6.95
C GLY A 90 28.39 10.80 -6.77
N GLY A 91 29.22 9.92 -7.35
CA GLY A 91 29.31 8.49 -6.97
C GLY A 91 28.18 7.54 -7.41
N ALA A 92 27.58 7.74 -8.59
CA ALA A 92 26.37 7.01 -8.99
C ALA A 92 26.54 5.51 -9.24
N ARG A 93 27.69 5.02 -9.73
CA ARG A 93 27.82 3.63 -10.20
C ARG A 93 27.94 2.63 -9.04
N GLY A 94 28.82 2.88 -8.07
CA GLY A 94 28.96 2.02 -6.88
C GLY A 94 27.73 2.03 -5.98
N ARG A 95 27.06 3.18 -5.86
CA ARG A 95 25.83 3.33 -5.08
C ARG A 95 24.68 2.46 -5.60
N ARG A 96 24.55 2.30 -6.92
CA ARG A 96 23.49 1.48 -7.53
C ARG A 96 23.66 0.00 -7.24
N TRP A 97 24.89 -0.49 -7.25
CA TRP A 97 25.23 -1.86 -6.85
C TRP A 97 24.97 -2.08 -5.37
N LEU A 98 25.48 -1.20 -4.51
CA LEU A 98 25.24 -1.26 -3.07
C LEU A 98 23.74 -1.23 -2.76
N GLN A 99 22.98 -0.35 -3.40
CA GLN A 99 21.54 -0.24 -3.18
C GLN A 99 20.79 -1.51 -3.57
N THR A 100 21.12 -2.11 -4.71
CA THR A 100 20.47 -3.36 -5.16
C THR A 100 20.84 -4.53 -4.24
N LEU A 101 22.10 -4.61 -3.81
CA LEU A 101 22.54 -5.62 -2.85
C LEU A 101 21.86 -5.44 -1.50
N CYS A 102 21.87 -4.22 -0.93
CA CYS A 102 21.17 -3.93 0.31
C CYS A 102 19.67 -4.25 0.21
N TRP A 103 19.02 -3.91 -0.91
CA TRP A 103 17.61 -4.21 -1.11
C TRP A 103 17.35 -5.72 -1.13
N PHE A 104 18.20 -6.48 -1.82
CA PHE A 104 18.11 -7.94 -1.89
C PHE A 104 18.36 -8.61 -0.54
N PHE A 105 19.41 -8.19 0.18
CA PHE A 105 19.68 -8.74 1.51
C PHE A 105 18.60 -8.36 2.51
N LEU A 106 18.08 -7.13 2.45
CA LEU A 106 16.97 -6.70 3.31
C LEU A 106 15.71 -7.53 3.04
N SER A 107 15.34 -7.75 1.77
CA SER A 107 14.18 -8.58 1.44
C SER A 107 14.37 -10.03 1.86
N LEU A 108 15.59 -10.58 1.71
CA LEU A 108 15.92 -11.94 2.14
C LEU A 108 15.86 -12.10 3.65
N ILE A 109 16.43 -11.14 4.40
CA ILE A 109 16.36 -11.11 5.87
C ILE A 109 14.90 -11.07 6.32
N LEU A 110 14.09 -10.14 5.78
CA LEU A 110 12.68 -10.04 6.13
C LEU A 110 11.91 -11.34 5.83
N ALA A 111 12.19 -11.99 4.70
CA ALA A 111 11.56 -13.26 4.33
C ALA A 111 11.92 -14.41 5.29
N VAL A 112 13.13 -14.43 5.84
CA VAL A 112 13.56 -15.46 6.81
C VAL A 112 12.98 -15.22 8.20
N PHE A 113 12.91 -13.96 8.64
CA PHE A 113 12.46 -13.62 10.00
C PHE A 113 10.93 -13.52 10.13
N ILE A 114 10.21 -13.16 9.07
CA ILE A 114 8.76 -12.95 9.11
C ILE A 114 8.08 -13.85 8.06
N PRO A 115 7.78 -15.12 8.39
CA PRO A 115 7.09 -16.03 7.49
C PRO A 115 5.60 -15.69 7.33
N ASP A 116 5.03 -14.89 8.24
CA ASP A 116 3.62 -14.50 8.23
C ASP A 116 3.35 -13.30 7.30
N ILE A 117 2.92 -13.59 6.07
CA ILE A 117 2.54 -12.58 5.07
C ILE A 117 1.44 -11.65 5.62
N GLY A 118 0.51 -12.15 6.42
CA GLY A 118 -0.57 -11.35 7.01
C GLY A 118 -0.08 -10.21 7.90
N LYS A 119 0.92 -10.47 8.76
CA LYS A 119 1.51 -9.45 9.65
C LYS A 119 2.18 -8.35 8.84
N VAL A 120 2.94 -8.72 7.81
CA VAL A 120 3.63 -7.79 6.91
C VAL A 120 2.62 -6.91 6.15
N ILE A 121 1.57 -7.52 5.58
CA ILE A 121 0.51 -6.79 4.86
C ILE A 121 -0.22 -5.83 5.80
N ALA A 122 -0.50 -6.22 7.05
CA ALA A 122 -1.16 -5.36 8.02
C ALA A 122 -0.32 -4.10 8.31
N VAL A 123 0.97 -4.26 8.63
CA VAL A 123 1.84 -3.12 8.92
C VAL A 123 2.01 -2.20 7.71
N ILE A 124 2.30 -2.76 6.53
CA ILE A 124 2.47 -1.98 5.30
C ILE A 124 1.16 -1.30 4.89
N GLY A 125 0.02 -1.99 5.01
CA GLY A 125 -1.30 -1.46 4.71
C GLY A 125 -1.70 -0.32 5.65
N GLY A 126 -1.40 -0.45 6.95
CA GLY A 126 -1.60 0.62 7.93
C GLY A 126 -0.75 1.85 7.60
N LEU A 127 0.54 1.64 7.27
CA LEU A 127 1.43 2.72 6.85
C LEU A 127 0.91 3.40 5.57
N ALA A 128 0.51 2.62 4.57
CA ALA A 128 -0.06 3.13 3.32
C ALA A 128 -1.34 3.94 3.57
N ALA A 129 -2.24 3.45 4.42
CA ALA A 129 -3.46 4.18 4.80
C ALA A 129 -3.15 5.52 5.49
N CYS A 130 -2.11 5.56 6.33
CA CYS A 130 -1.61 6.82 6.90
C CYS A 130 -1.21 7.79 5.78
N PHE A 131 -0.38 7.36 4.83
CA PHE A 131 0.05 8.21 3.73
C PHE A 131 -1.11 8.67 2.84
N ILE A 132 -2.03 7.76 2.49
CA ILE A 132 -3.14 8.03 1.57
C ILE A 132 -4.19 8.94 2.19
N LEU A 133 -4.38 8.93 3.51
CA LEU A 133 -5.41 9.75 4.18
C LEU A 133 -4.85 11.02 4.82
N VAL A 134 -3.68 10.95 5.46
CA VAL A 134 -3.09 12.09 6.17
C VAL A 134 -2.57 13.14 5.21
N PHE A 135 -1.85 12.77 4.14
CA PHE A 135 -1.31 13.76 3.19
C PHE A 135 -2.40 14.59 2.51
N PRO A 136 -3.39 14.01 1.82
CA PRO A 136 -4.44 14.82 1.20
C PRO A 136 -5.32 15.52 2.25
N GLY A 137 -5.52 14.94 3.44
CA GLY A 137 -6.20 15.60 4.54
C GLY A 137 -5.52 16.89 4.98
N LEU A 138 -4.19 16.85 5.19
CA LEU A 138 -3.38 18.01 5.53
C LEU A 138 -3.35 19.03 4.39
N CYS A 139 -3.16 18.60 3.14
CA CYS A 139 -3.19 19.50 1.99
C CYS A 139 -4.54 20.20 1.82
N LEU A 140 -5.65 19.49 2.08
CA LEU A 140 -7.00 20.07 2.01
C LEU A 140 -7.21 21.12 3.10
N ILE A 141 -6.74 20.86 4.32
CA ILE A 141 -6.80 21.82 5.43
C ILE A 141 -5.97 23.06 5.10
N GLU A 142 -4.71 22.89 4.68
CA GLU A 142 -3.81 24.01 4.33
C GLU A 142 -4.38 24.86 3.18
N ALA A 143 -4.87 24.21 2.11
CA ALA A 143 -5.47 24.88 0.97
C ALA A 143 -6.68 25.73 1.38
N LYS A 144 -7.49 25.24 2.32
CA LYS A 144 -8.66 25.97 2.84
C LYS A 144 -8.32 27.04 3.87
N LEU A 145 -7.23 26.89 4.63
CA LEU A 145 -6.74 27.93 5.54
C LEU A 145 -6.09 29.10 4.80
N THR A 146 -5.55 28.86 3.61
CA THR A 146 -4.90 29.88 2.76
C THR A 146 -5.92 30.69 1.94
N GLU A 147 -7.15 30.21 1.77
CA GLU A 147 -8.23 30.98 1.14
C GLU A 147 -8.60 32.21 1.99
N THR A 148 -8.74 33.38 1.34
CA THR A 148 -9.01 34.68 1.98
C THR A 148 -10.28 34.65 2.84
N PRO A 149 -10.29 35.31 4.03
CA PRO A 149 -11.34 35.14 5.05
C PRO A 149 -12.72 35.69 4.71
N ASP A 150 -12.87 36.41 3.58
CA ASP A 150 -14.01 37.31 3.35
C ASP A 150 -15.33 36.58 3.05
N GLN A 151 -15.29 35.29 2.70
CA GLN A 151 -16.48 34.45 2.60
C GLN A 151 -16.13 33.02 3.06
N ARG A 152 -16.47 32.66 4.30
CA ARG A 152 -16.45 31.26 4.78
C ARG A 152 -17.85 30.63 4.64
N PRO A 153 -18.28 30.20 3.44
CA PRO A 153 -19.56 29.54 3.27
C PRO A 153 -19.57 28.19 4.01
N PHE A 154 -20.75 27.61 4.23
CA PHE A 154 -20.90 26.27 4.82
C PHE A 154 -19.98 25.22 4.16
N ARG A 155 -19.74 25.32 2.84
CA ARG A 155 -18.84 24.44 2.07
C ARG A 155 -17.39 24.46 2.56
N TRP A 156 -16.92 25.59 3.09
CA TRP A 156 -15.57 25.70 3.68
C TRP A 156 -15.46 24.83 4.94
N TRP A 157 -16.42 24.95 5.85
CA TRP A 157 -16.48 24.14 7.07
C TRP A 157 -16.56 22.64 6.75
N VAL A 158 -17.39 22.26 5.77
CA VAL A 158 -17.48 20.86 5.31
C VAL A 158 -16.13 20.35 4.81
N ALA A 159 -15.40 21.15 4.02
CA ALA A 159 -14.09 20.74 3.50
C ALA A 159 -13.02 20.60 4.59
N VAL A 160 -12.98 21.54 5.55
CA VAL A 160 -12.04 21.49 6.69
C VAL A 160 -12.35 20.30 7.59
N VAL A 161 -13.62 20.09 7.94
CA VAL A 161 -14.05 18.93 8.74
C VAL A 161 -13.73 17.63 8.02
N ALA A 162 -13.97 17.55 6.70
CA ALA A 162 -13.60 16.38 5.91
C ALA A 162 -12.07 16.12 5.94
N GLY A 163 -11.25 17.17 5.81
CA GLY A 163 -9.80 17.05 5.92
C GLY A 163 -9.34 16.56 7.30
N VAL A 164 -9.90 17.12 8.38
CA VAL A 164 -9.61 16.68 9.76
C VAL A 164 -10.03 15.21 9.96
N MET A 165 -11.22 14.84 9.48
CA MET A 165 -11.70 13.45 9.53
C MET A 165 -10.78 12.50 8.78
N MET A 166 -10.27 12.87 7.59
CA MET A 166 -9.30 12.06 6.85
C MET A 166 -8.02 11.84 7.65
N VAL A 167 -7.45 12.90 8.26
CA VAL A 167 -6.24 12.78 9.09
C VAL A 167 -6.47 11.89 10.30
N VAL A 168 -7.59 12.07 11.01
CA VAL A 168 -7.93 11.28 12.20
C VAL A 168 -8.13 9.80 11.84
N LEU A 169 -8.87 9.52 10.76
CA LEU A 169 -9.08 8.14 10.28
C LEU A 169 -7.77 7.49 9.84
N GLY A 170 -6.90 8.22 9.13
CA GLY A 170 -5.58 7.71 8.72
C GLY A 170 -4.69 7.36 9.92
N ALA A 171 -4.62 8.24 10.91
CA ALA A 171 -3.87 8.01 12.15
C ALA A 171 -4.45 6.83 12.96
N PHE A 172 -5.78 6.72 13.02
CA PHE A 172 -6.46 5.63 13.70
C PHE A 172 -6.19 4.27 13.04
N ILE A 173 -6.34 4.16 11.72
CA ILE A 173 -6.09 2.91 10.97
C ILE A 173 -4.63 2.47 11.13
N PHE A 174 -3.68 3.41 11.03
CA PHE A 174 -2.27 3.13 11.25
C PHE A 174 -2.00 2.58 12.67
N SER A 175 -2.57 3.26 13.67
CA SER A 175 -2.41 2.86 15.07
C SER A 175 -3.00 1.47 15.32
N GLN A 176 -4.23 1.22 14.87
CA GLN A 176 -4.89 -0.08 15.00
C GLN A 176 -4.11 -1.21 14.33
N SER A 177 -3.67 -1.00 13.09
CA SER A 177 -2.93 -2.02 12.35
C SER A 177 -1.59 -2.36 13.02
N THR A 178 -0.89 -1.34 13.53
CA THR A 178 0.37 -1.51 14.25
C THR A 178 0.18 -2.23 15.58
N VAL A 179 -0.84 -1.83 16.36
CA VAL A 179 -1.16 -2.49 17.64
C VAL A 179 -1.55 -3.94 17.43
N ASN A 180 -2.36 -4.25 16.41
CA ASN A 180 -2.77 -5.62 16.11
C ASN A 180 -1.57 -6.49 15.69
N ALA A 181 -0.67 -5.95 14.86
CA ALA A 181 0.55 -6.66 14.47
C ALA A 181 1.45 -6.98 15.69
N ILE A 182 1.63 -6.02 16.60
CA ILE A 182 2.41 -6.21 17.84
C ILE A 182 1.74 -7.24 18.76
N TYR A 183 0.42 -7.15 18.92
CA TYR A 183 -0.33 -8.09 19.78
C TYR A 183 -0.20 -9.53 19.30
N GLN A 184 -0.30 -9.75 17.99
CA GLN A 184 -0.11 -11.07 17.39
C GLN A 184 1.32 -11.59 17.52
N ASP A 185 2.33 -10.70 17.52
CA ASP A 185 3.73 -11.07 17.71
C ASP A 185 4.03 -11.47 19.17
N LEU A 186 3.39 -10.80 20.15
CA LEU A 186 3.53 -11.11 21.57
C LEU A 186 2.83 -12.41 22.01
N GLN A 187 1.88 -12.92 21.22
CA GLN A 187 1.15 -14.15 21.51
C GLN A 187 1.79 -15.42 20.91
N THR A 188 2.76 -15.25 20.02
CA THR A 188 3.59 -16.32 19.44
C THR A 188 4.83 -16.58 20.29
#